data_AF-A0A8C0LKA4-F1
#
_entry.id   AF-A0A8C0LKA4-F1
#
_cell.length_a   1.000
_cell.length_b   1.000
_cell.length_c   1.000
_cell.angle_alpha   90.00
_cell.angle_beta   90.00
_cell.angle_gamma   90.00
#
_symmetry.space_group_name_H-M   'P 1'
#
loop_
_entity.id
_entity.type
_entity.pdbx_description
1 polymer ?
#
loop_
_entity_poly.entity_id
_entity_poly.type
_entity_poly.pdbx_seq_one_letter_code
_entity_poly.pdbx_strand_id
1 'polypeptide(L)'
;PPQKKMLEERYQKARTQFVQMVAELATRPQNIETLQNAGVMSLLRPLLLDVVPTIQQTAALALGRLANYNNDLAAAAWALGQIGRHTPEHARAVAVTNTLPVLLSLYMSTESSEDLQVKSKKAIKNILQKCTYLPALEPFLYDAPPNILKHVVGQFSKVLPHDSKARRLFVTSGGLKKIQEIKAEPESLLQEYINSINNCYPEEIVRYYSPGYSDTLLQRVDSYQPITN
;
A
#
# COMPACT_ATOMS: atom_id res chain seq x y z
N PRO A 1 -41.33 -43.76 9.73
CA PRO A 1 -40.91 -44.53 8.55
C PRO A 1 -39.43 -44.28 8.15
N PRO A 2 -38.66 -45.33 7.85
CA PRO A 2 -37.22 -45.26 7.58
C PRO A 2 -36.83 -44.34 6.41
N GLN A 3 -37.72 -44.15 5.42
CA GLN A 3 -37.51 -43.20 4.31
C GLN A 3 -37.40 -41.73 4.76
N LYS A 4 -38.13 -41.31 5.80
CA LYS A 4 -38.06 -39.92 6.32
C LYS A 4 -36.70 -39.64 6.97
N LYS A 5 -36.21 -40.60 7.77
CA LYS A 5 -34.91 -40.52 8.43
C LYS A 5 -33.76 -40.48 7.41
N MET A 6 -33.84 -41.30 6.36
CA MET A 6 -32.87 -41.29 5.27
C MET A 6 -32.87 -39.96 4.49
N LEU A 7 -34.03 -39.33 4.31
CA LEU A 7 -34.14 -38.03 3.64
C LEU A 7 -33.54 -36.89 4.48
N GLU A 8 -33.80 -36.89 5.79
CA GLU A 8 -33.24 -35.92 6.75
C GLU A 8 -31.71 -36.02 6.81
N GLU A 9 -31.17 -37.24 6.86
CA GLU A 9 -29.71 -37.48 6.85
C GLU A 9 -29.06 -37.01 5.55
N ARG A 10 -29.69 -37.26 4.38
CA ARG A 10 -29.19 -36.76 3.09
C ARG A 10 -29.21 -35.24 3.02
N TYR A 11 -30.27 -34.61 3.50
CA TYR A 11 -30.41 -33.16 3.51
C TYR A 11 -29.38 -32.48 4.44
N GLN A 12 -29.17 -33.05 5.63
CA GLN A 12 -28.13 -32.58 6.55
C GLN A 12 -26.74 -32.70 5.93
N LYS A 13 -26.42 -33.83 5.29
CA LYS A 13 -25.14 -34.02 4.61
C LYS A 13 -24.93 -33.00 3.49
N ALA A 14 -25.96 -32.73 2.69
CA ALA A 14 -25.89 -31.74 1.62
C ALA A 14 -25.62 -30.32 2.15
N ARG A 15 -26.29 -29.92 3.24
CA ARG A 15 -26.03 -28.61 3.89
C ARG A 15 -24.60 -28.50 4.40
N THR A 16 -24.09 -29.53 5.08
CA THR A 16 -22.70 -29.57 5.55
C THR A 16 -21.70 -29.43 4.40
N GLN A 17 -21.89 -30.20 3.33
CA GLN A 17 -21.04 -30.13 2.15
C GLN A 17 -21.10 -28.76 1.48
N PHE A 18 -22.28 -28.16 1.38
CA PHE A 18 -22.46 -26.82 0.82
C PHE A 18 -21.69 -25.76 1.61
N VAL A 19 -21.88 -25.69 2.94
CA VAL A 19 -21.20 -24.66 3.75
C VAL A 19 -19.69 -24.85 3.78
N GLN A 20 -19.21 -26.10 3.81
CA GLN A 20 -17.78 -26.40 3.73
C GLN A 20 -17.18 -25.97 2.39
N MET A 21 -17.84 -26.32 1.29
CA MET A 21 -17.39 -25.97 -0.05
C MET A 21 -17.38 -24.45 -0.26
N VAL A 22 -18.43 -23.76 0.18
CA VAL A 22 -18.48 -22.29 0.10
C VAL A 22 -17.42 -21.65 0.99
N ALA A 23 -17.22 -22.13 2.22
CA ALA A 23 -16.18 -21.62 3.11
C ALA A 23 -14.77 -21.83 2.56
N GLU A 24 -14.53 -22.97 1.90
CA GLU A 24 -13.27 -23.30 1.24
C GLU A 24 -13.05 -22.45 -0.01
N LEU A 25 -14.05 -22.31 -0.88
CA LEU A 25 -13.95 -21.46 -2.06
C LEU A 25 -13.76 -19.99 -1.68
N ALA A 26 -14.42 -19.53 -0.60
CA ALA A 26 -14.27 -18.19 -0.05
C ALA A 26 -12.92 -17.94 0.65
N THR A 27 -12.02 -18.95 0.76
CA THR A 27 -10.62 -18.69 1.14
C THR A 27 -9.83 -18.02 0.02
N ARG A 28 -10.25 -18.20 -1.24
CA ARG A 28 -9.57 -17.65 -2.41
C ARG A 28 -10.28 -16.38 -2.87
N PRO A 29 -9.61 -15.21 -2.88
CA PRO A 29 -10.19 -13.94 -3.29
C PRO A 29 -10.88 -13.98 -4.65
N GLN A 30 -10.28 -14.70 -5.62
CA GLN A 30 -10.74 -14.83 -6.99
C GLN A 30 -12.13 -15.46 -7.12
N ASN A 31 -12.52 -16.30 -6.16
CA ASN A 31 -13.82 -16.97 -6.18
C ASN A 31 -14.92 -16.14 -5.53
N ILE A 32 -14.58 -15.14 -4.72
CA ILE A 32 -15.54 -14.44 -3.88
C ILE A 32 -16.53 -13.62 -4.74
N GLU A 33 -16.06 -12.97 -5.81
CA GLU A 33 -16.93 -12.24 -6.73
C GLU A 33 -17.95 -13.17 -7.41
N THR A 34 -17.50 -14.31 -7.91
CA THR A 34 -18.38 -15.34 -8.52
C THR A 34 -19.39 -15.87 -7.50
N LEU A 35 -18.98 -16.11 -6.25
CA LEU A 35 -19.86 -16.57 -5.18
C LEU A 35 -20.90 -15.49 -4.78
N GLN A 36 -20.50 -14.22 -4.72
CA GLN A 36 -21.42 -13.10 -4.47
C GLN A 36 -22.43 -12.96 -5.62
N ASN A 37 -21.98 -12.99 -6.87
CA ASN A 37 -22.84 -12.91 -8.06
C ASN A 37 -23.79 -14.12 -8.20
N ALA A 38 -23.37 -15.29 -7.74
CA ALA A 38 -24.22 -16.48 -7.65
C ALA A 38 -25.26 -16.41 -6.52
N GLY A 39 -25.30 -15.31 -5.74
CA GLY A 39 -26.29 -15.11 -4.68
C GLY A 39 -26.04 -15.96 -3.43
N VAL A 40 -24.84 -16.50 -3.23
CA VAL A 40 -24.53 -17.44 -2.13
C VAL A 40 -24.77 -16.83 -0.75
N MET A 41 -24.64 -15.51 -0.61
CA MET A 41 -24.94 -14.77 0.63
C MET A 41 -26.39 -14.95 1.09
N SER A 42 -27.36 -15.01 0.18
CA SER A 42 -28.77 -15.23 0.53
C SER A 42 -29.02 -16.67 0.96
N LEU A 43 -28.26 -17.62 0.41
CA LEU A 43 -28.33 -19.05 0.73
C LEU A 43 -27.66 -19.39 2.07
N LEU A 44 -26.65 -18.63 2.49
CA LEU A 44 -25.99 -18.82 3.79
C LEU A 44 -26.79 -18.22 4.96
N ARG A 45 -27.63 -17.22 4.73
CA ARG A 45 -28.43 -16.55 5.79
C ARG A 45 -29.32 -17.53 6.58
N PRO A 46 -30.11 -18.43 5.95
CA PRO A 46 -30.88 -19.43 6.69
C PRO A 46 -30.01 -20.40 7.50
N LEU A 47 -28.79 -20.68 7.01
CA LEU A 47 -27.87 -21.64 7.63
C LEU A 47 -27.18 -21.05 8.89
N LEU A 48 -27.26 -19.74 9.12
CA LEU A 48 -26.87 -19.13 10.40
C LEU A 48 -27.79 -19.50 11.56
N LEU A 49 -29.02 -19.91 11.26
CA LEU A 49 -30.01 -20.36 12.23
C LEU A 49 -30.14 -21.89 12.20
N ASP A 50 -29.17 -22.59 11.62
CA ASP A 50 -29.19 -24.05 11.53
C ASP A 50 -29.10 -24.69 12.92
N VAL A 51 -29.87 -25.75 13.12
CA VAL A 51 -29.90 -26.54 14.36
C VAL A 51 -28.57 -27.27 14.63
N VAL A 52 -27.74 -27.46 13.60
CA VAL A 52 -26.43 -28.12 13.71
C VAL A 52 -25.34 -27.05 13.92
N PRO A 53 -24.65 -27.02 15.07
CA PRO A 53 -23.67 -25.97 15.38
C PRO A 53 -22.52 -25.87 14.38
N THR A 54 -22.05 -26.99 13.84
CA THR A 54 -20.96 -26.99 12.85
C THR A 54 -21.36 -26.33 11.54
N ILE A 55 -22.61 -26.52 11.09
CA ILE A 55 -23.15 -25.87 9.89
C ILE A 55 -23.28 -24.36 10.14
N GLN A 56 -23.84 -23.98 11.29
CA GLN A 56 -23.97 -22.59 11.71
C GLN A 56 -22.62 -21.86 11.74
N GLN A 57 -21.61 -22.44 12.42
CA GLN A 57 -20.28 -21.84 12.53
C GLN A 57 -19.60 -21.71 11.17
N THR A 58 -19.70 -22.74 10.32
CA THR A 58 -19.10 -22.73 8.99
C THR A 58 -19.81 -21.71 8.08
N ALA A 59 -21.13 -21.58 8.17
CA ALA A 59 -21.90 -20.56 7.46
C ALA A 59 -21.54 -19.15 7.92
N ALA A 60 -21.37 -18.93 9.23
CA ALA A 60 -20.93 -17.64 9.79
C ALA A 60 -19.52 -17.28 9.33
N LEU A 61 -18.60 -18.25 9.32
CA LEU A 61 -17.24 -18.07 8.82
C LEU A 61 -17.23 -17.74 7.31
N ALA A 62 -17.99 -18.48 6.51
CA ALA A 62 -18.12 -18.24 5.08
C ALA A 62 -18.70 -16.84 4.81
N LEU A 63 -19.76 -16.46 5.51
CA LEU A 63 -20.34 -15.12 5.40
C LEU A 63 -19.37 -14.03 5.84
N GLY A 64 -18.63 -14.22 6.93
CA GLY A 64 -17.61 -13.27 7.37
C GLY A 64 -16.54 -13.03 6.30
N ARG A 65 -16.06 -14.10 5.65
CA ARG A 65 -15.10 -14.01 4.53
C ARG A 65 -15.68 -13.30 3.31
N LEU A 66 -16.93 -13.59 2.96
CA LEU A 66 -17.62 -12.94 1.84
C LEU A 66 -17.97 -11.48 2.12
N ALA A 67 -18.26 -11.12 3.38
CA ALA A 67 -18.60 -9.75 3.80
C ALA A 67 -17.36 -8.87 3.99
N ASN A 68 -16.24 -9.45 4.40
CA ASN A 68 -14.94 -8.77 4.44
C ASN A 68 -14.36 -8.50 3.03
N TYR A 69 -15.02 -9.01 1.98
CA TYR A 69 -14.57 -8.81 0.60
C TYR A 69 -15.02 -7.46 0.05
N ASN A 70 -14.03 -6.69 -0.38
CA ASN A 70 -14.07 -5.24 -0.32
C ASN A 70 -14.19 -4.60 -1.71
N ASN A 71 -15.15 -5.06 -2.51
CA ASN A 71 -15.38 -4.58 -3.87
C ASN A 71 -15.59 -3.06 -3.93
N ASP A 72 -16.26 -2.49 -2.93
CA ASP A 72 -16.50 -1.05 -2.85
C ASP A 72 -15.21 -0.26 -2.58
N LEU A 73 -14.32 -0.71 -1.67
CA LEU A 73 -13.03 -0.03 -1.50
C LEU A 73 -12.11 -0.27 -2.69
N ALA A 74 -12.21 -1.40 -3.39
CA ALA A 74 -11.45 -1.65 -4.62
C ALA A 74 -11.90 -0.68 -5.73
N ALA A 75 -13.21 -0.50 -5.91
CA ALA A 75 -13.78 0.48 -6.83
C ALA A 75 -13.40 1.92 -6.44
N ALA A 76 -13.48 2.26 -5.16
CA ALA A 76 -13.09 3.57 -4.64
C ALA A 76 -11.60 3.85 -4.87
N ALA A 77 -10.71 2.90 -4.55
CA ALA A 77 -9.28 2.99 -4.80
C ALA A 77 -9.00 3.22 -6.29
N TRP A 78 -9.68 2.49 -7.17
CA TRP A 78 -9.55 2.66 -8.61
C TRP A 78 -10.01 4.06 -9.07
N ALA A 79 -11.17 4.53 -8.60
CA ALA A 79 -11.72 5.84 -8.94
C ALA A 79 -10.78 6.98 -8.48
N LEU A 80 -10.25 6.90 -7.26
CA LEU A 80 -9.23 7.83 -6.75
C LEU A 80 -7.98 7.84 -7.63
N GLY A 81 -7.55 6.67 -8.08
CA GLY A 81 -6.45 6.51 -9.03
C GLY A 81 -6.73 7.13 -10.41
N GLN A 82 -7.99 7.19 -10.85
CA GLN A 82 -8.39 7.89 -12.08
C GLN A 82 -8.37 9.40 -11.87
N ILE A 83 -8.93 9.90 -10.77
CA ILE A 83 -8.93 11.33 -10.45
C ILE A 83 -7.49 11.85 -10.37
N GLY A 84 -6.62 11.15 -9.66
CA GLY A 84 -5.22 11.55 -9.47
C GLY A 84 -4.35 11.54 -10.73
N ARG A 85 -4.68 10.77 -11.78
CA ARG A 85 -3.88 10.75 -13.02
C ARG A 85 -4.14 11.93 -13.95
N HIS A 86 -5.27 12.64 -13.80
CA HIS A 86 -5.69 13.65 -14.76
C HIS A 86 -4.86 14.93 -14.69
N THR A 87 -4.80 15.58 -13.52
CA THR A 87 -4.01 16.80 -13.35
C THR A 87 -3.27 16.81 -12.00
N PRO A 88 -2.18 17.59 -11.88
CA PRO A 88 -1.48 17.79 -10.61
C PRO A 88 -2.36 18.33 -9.48
N GLU A 89 -3.34 19.18 -9.80
CA GLU A 89 -4.30 19.73 -8.84
C GLU A 89 -5.19 18.63 -8.24
N HIS A 90 -5.68 17.71 -9.09
CA HIS A 90 -6.47 16.57 -8.64
C HIS A 90 -5.62 15.60 -7.80
N ALA A 91 -4.38 15.32 -8.24
CA ALA A 91 -3.45 14.50 -7.47
C ALA A 91 -3.17 15.10 -6.09
N ARG A 92 -2.97 16.42 -6.02
CA ARG A 92 -2.79 17.16 -4.77
C ARG A 92 -4.03 17.09 -3.89
N ALA A 93 -5.23 17.30 -4.44
CA ALA A 93 -6.46 17.23 -3.67
C ALA A 93 -6.64 15.85 -3.01
N VAL A 94 -6.35 14.77 -3.74
CA VAL A 94 -6.38 13.39 -3.21
C VAL A 94 -5.27 13.13 -2.17
N ALA A 95 -4.09 13.73 -2.35
CA ALA A 95 -2.99 13.58 -1.41
C ALA A 95 -3.25 14.29 -0.07
N VAL A 96 -3.88 15.46 -0.09
CA VAL A 96 -4.17 16.27 1.10
C VAL A 96 -5.22 15.61 2.01
N THR A 97 -6.11 14.79 1.46
CA THR A 97 -7.15 14.09 2.24
C THR A 97 -6.63 12.85 2.99
N ASN A 98 -5.31 12.65 3.09
CA ASN A 98 -4.69 11.46 3.70
C ASN A 98 -5.15 10.14 3.08
N THR A 99 -5.58 10.18 1.81
CA THR A 99 -6.03 8.97 1.10
C THR A 99 -4.86 8.06 0.73
N LEU A 100 -3.69 8.63 0.46
CA LEU A 100 -2.50 7.89 0.06
C LEU A 100 -2.06 6.88 1.14
N PRO A 101 -1.90 7.24 2.44
CA PRO A 101 -1.54 6.27 3.48
C PRO A 101 -2.53 5.10 3.60
N VAL A 102 -3.83 5.38 3.43
CA VAL A 102 -4.88 4.34 3.44
C VAL A 102 -4.71 3.40 2.24
N LEU A 103 -4.45 3.91 1.04
CA LEU A 103 -4.19 3.05 -0.11
C LEU A 103 -2.93 2.20 0.09
N LEU A 104 -1.90 2.73 0.78
CA LEU A 104 -0.69 1.99 1.09
C LEU A 104 -0.95 0.85 2.07
N SER A 105 -1.72 1.10 3.13
CA SER A 105 -2.08 0.06 4.10
C SER A 105 -2.94 -1.03 3.45
N LEU A 106 -3.90 -0.66 2.59
CA LEU A 106 -4.70 -1.61 1.82
C LEU A 106 -3.85 -2.45 0.85
N TYR A 107 -2.81 -1.86 0.26
CA TYR A 107 -1.87 -2.59 -0.59
C TYR A 107 -0.96 -3.54 0.22
N MET A 108 -0.53 -3.15 1.41
CA MET A 108 0.39 -3.95 2.25
C MET A 108 -0.32 -5.01 3.11
N SER A 109 -1.62 -4.86 3.36
CA SER A 109 -2.39 -5.83 4.14
C SER A 109 -2.54 -7.15 3.41
N THR A 110 -2.14 -8.26 4.06
CA THR A 110 -2.33 -9.63 3.57
C THR A 110 -3.78 -10.09 3.64
N GLU A 111 -4.65 -9.35 4.34
CA GLU A 111 -6.08 -9.60 4.43
C GLU A 111 -6.86 -8.96 3.27
N SER A 112 -6.22 -8.04 2.53
CA SER A 112 -6.81 -7.43 1.34
C SER A 112 -6.91 -8.43 0.18
N SER A 113 -7.96 -8.30 -0.63
CA SER A 113 -8.08 -9.07 -1.86
C SER A 113 -7.00 -8.69 -2.87
N GLU A 114 -6.61 -9.65 -3.73
CA GLU A 114 -5.64 -9.42 -4.81
C GLU A 114 -6.06 -8.24 -5.71
N ASP A 115 -7.35 -8.15 -6.05
CA ASP A 115 -7.90 -7.04 -6.84
C ASP A 115 -7.76 -5.69 -6.12
N LEU A 116 -8.07 -5.63 -4.81
CA LEU A 116 -7.90 -4.43 -4.00
C LEU A 116 -6.44 -4.01 -3.93
N GLN A 117 -5.51 -4.95 -3.73
CA GLN A 117 -4.08 -4.66 -3.69
C GLN A 117 -3.58 -4.13 -5.05
N VAL A 118 -3.98 -4.76 -6.15
CA VAL A 118 -3.61 -4.35 -7.52
C VAL A 118 -4.15 -2.95 -7.83
N LYS A 119 -5.43 -2.69 -7.54
CA LYS A 119 -6.07 -1.39 -7.75
C LYS A 119 -5.47 -0.31 -6.86
N SER A 120 -5.21 -0.60 -5.58
CA SER A 120 -4.57 0.34 -4.64
C SER A 120 -3.15 0.69 -5.10
N LYS A 121 -2.34 -0.30 -5.46
CA LYS A 121 -1.00 -0.08 -6.02
C LYS A 121 -1.02 0.79 -7.28
N LYS A 122 -1.96 0.52 -8.20
CA LYS A 122 -2.10 1.29 -9.44
C LYS A 122 -2.54 2.72 -9.16
N ALA A 123 -3.48 2.91 -8.22
CA ALA A 123 -3.94 4.22 -7.79
C ALA A 123 -2.82 5.05 -7.18
N ILE A 124 -2.04 4.46 -6.25
CA ILE A 124 -0.87 5.12 -5.64
C ILE A 124 0.09 5.58 -6.74
N LYS A 125 0.49 4.70 -7.67
CA LYS A 125 1.39 5.07 -8.77
C LYS A 125 0.87 6.24 -9.61
N ASN A 126 -0.41 6.19 -9.99
CA ASN A 126 -1.04 7.23 -10.79
C ASN A 126 -1.04 8.59 -10.07
N ILE A 127 -1.36 8.60 -8.78
CA ILE A 127 -1.37 9.82 -7.97
C ILE A 127 0.06 10.34 -7.78
N LEU A 128 1.01 9.46 -7.40
CA LEU A 128 2.40 9.84 -7.17
C LEU A 128 3.05 10.50 -8.40
N GLN A 129 2.83 9.95 -9.60
CA GLN A 129 3.42 10.47 -10.83
C GLN A 129 2.91 11.87 -11.25
N LYS A 130 1.82 12.36 -10.63
CA LYS A 130 1.23 13.67 -10.91
C LYS A 130 1.24 14.61 -9.69
N CYS A 131 1.44 14.09 -8.49
CA CYS A 131 1.41 14.88 -7.27
C CYS A 131 2.64 15.80 -7.17
N THR A 132 2.42 17.10 -7.15
CA THR A 132 3.46 18.12 -6.93
C THR A 132 3.60 18.52 -5.46
N TYR A 133 2.70 18.03 -4.59
CA TYR A 133 2.70 18.37 -3.17
C TYR A 133 3.59 17.42 -2.36
N LEU A 134 4.87 17.78 -2.26
CA LEU A 134 5.91 16.97 -1.62
C LEU A 134 5.66 16.58 -0.15
N PRO A 135 5.05 17.40 0.73
CA PRO A 135 4.80 17.02 2.12
C PRO A 135 3.94 15.76 2.27
N ALA A 136 2.98 15.53 1.36
CA ALA A 136 2.17 14.32 1.37
C ALA A 136 2.91 13.09 0.81
N LEU A 137 3.98 13.30 0.04
CA LEU A 137 4.80 12.23 -0.53
C LEU A 137 5.92 11.78 0.41
N GLU A 138 6.34 12.66 1.33
CA GLU A 138 7.46 12.39 2.22
C GLU A 138 7.27 11.16 3.13
N PRO A 139 6.10 10.90 3.75
CA PRO A 139 5.88 9.67 4.51
C PRO A 139 6.17 8.39 3.70
N PHE A 140 5.92 8.43 2.39
CA PHE A 140 6.18 7.31 1.49
C PHE A 140 7.66 7.01 1.29
N LEU A 141 8.57 7.95 1.58
CA LEU A 141 10.01 7.64 1.57
C LEU A 141 10.40 6.67 2.69
N TYR A 142 9.62 6.62 3.77
CA TYR A 142 9.87 5.77 4.93
C TYR A 142 9.05 4.47 4.86
N ASP A 143 7.76 4.59 4.52
CA ASP A 143 6.82 3.48 4.64
C ASP A 143 6.67 2.67 3.35
N ALA A 144 7.03 3.23 2.18
CA ALA A 144 6.72 2.57 0.92
C ALA A 144 7.72 1.46 0.57
N PRO A 145 7.23 0.31 0.05
CA PRO A 145 8.08 -0.75 -0.44
C PRO A 145 8.86 -0.32 -1.71
N PRO A 146 9.97 -1.01 -2.05
CA PRO A 146 10.88 -0.60 -3.14
C PRO A 146 10.21 -0.36 -4.50
N ASN A 147 9.14 -1.11 -4.79
CA ASN A 147 8.40 -1.02 -6.04
C ASN A 147 7.53 0.24 -6.18
N ILE A 148 7.16 0.88 -5.06
CA ILE A 148 6.47 2.17 -4.98
C ILE A 148 7.50 3.29 -4.74
N LEU A 149 8.50 3.05 -3.88
CA LEU A 149 9.55 4.00 -3.53
C LEU A 149 10.20 4.64 -4.75
N LYS A 150 10.51 3.86 -5.80
CA LYS A 150 11.10 4.41 -7.03
C LYS A 150 10.24 5.49 -7.72
N HIS A 151 8.92 5.41 -7.62
CA HIS A 151 8.00 6.41 -8.19
C HIS A 151 7.95 7.66 -7.31
N VAL A 152 8.07 7.49 -5.99
CA VAL A 152 8.17 8.60 -5.05
C VAL A 152 9.44 9.40 -5.32
N VAL A 153 10.60 8.72 -5.33
CA VAL A 153 11.91 9.35 -5.59
C VAL A 153 11.94 10.01 -6.97
N GLY A 154 11.41 9.33 -8.00
CA GLY A 154 11.30 9.91 -9.34
C GLY A 154 10.35 11.11 -9.46
N GLN A 155 9.43 11.30 -8.51
CA GLN A 155 8.62 12.52 -8.46
C GLN A 155 9.36 13.65 -7.74
N PHE A 156 10.07 13.35 -6.65
CA PHE A 156 10.95 14.31 -5.99
C PHE A 156 12.00 14.87 -6.95
N SER A 157 12.62 14.02 -7.77
CA SER A 157 13.63 14.45 -8.75
C SER A 157 13.10 15.40 -9.82
N LYS A 158 11.78 15.40 -10.08
CA LYS A 158 11.13 16.31 -11.04
C LYS A 158 10.67 17.62 -10.43
N VAL A 159 10.24 17.61 -9.17
CA VAL A 159 9.67 18.80 -8.52
C VAL A 159 10.75 19.66 -7.85
N LEU A 160 11.73 19.04 -7.20
CA LEU A 160 12.79 19.76 -6.46
C LEU A 160 13.62 20.75 -7.30
N PRO A 161 13.96 20.48 -8.57
CA PRO A 161 14.69 21.44 -9.41
C PRO A 161 13.94 22.77 -9.61
N HIS A 162 12.60 22.74 -9.56
CA HIS A 162 11.75 23.88 -9.89
C HIS A 162 11.16 24.59 -8.66
N ASP A 163 11.30 24.02 -7.45
CA ASP A 163 10.72 24.57 -6.22
C ASP A 163 11.79 24.76 -5.12
N SER A 164 12.24 26.00 -4.93
CA SER A 164 13.22 26.37 -3.90
C SER A 164 12.70 26.23 -2.48
N LYS A 165 11.39 26.45 -2.25
CA LYS A 165 10.78 26.29 -0.91
C LYS A 165 10.72 24.82 -0.54
N ALA A 166 10.32 23.98 -1.50
CA ALA A 166 10.29 22.54 -1.32
C ALA A 166 11.67 21.95 -1.05
N ARG A 167 12.73 22.45 -1.72
CA ARG A 167 14.12 22.07 -1.43
C ARG A 167 14.51 22.31 0.03
N ARG A 168 14.25 23.53 0.55
CA ARG A 168 14.54 23.84 1.95
C ARG A 168 13.75 22.94 2.89
N LEU A 169 12.46 22.74 2.62
CA LEU A 169 11.59 21.90 3.45
C LEU A 169 12.11 20.45 3.50
N PHE A 170 12.44 19.88 2.34
CA PHE A 170 12.91 18.50 2.17
C PHE A 170 14.22 18.20 2.92
N VAL A 171 15.09 19.20 3.08
CA VAL A 171 16.29 19.08 3.91
C VAL A 171 15.91 19.11 5.39
N THR A 172 15.09 20.08 5.81
CA THR A 172 14.72 20.26 7.22
C THR A 172 13.85 19.13 7.78
N SER A 173 13.06 18.48 6.94
CA SER A 173 12.18 17.38 7.32
C SER A 173 12.89 16.03 7.40
N GLY A 174 14.14 15.95 6.91
CA GLY A 174 14.93 14.72 6.89
C GLY A 174 14.77 13.88 5.62
N GLY A 175 14.01 14.35 4.62
CA GLY A 175 13.85 13.68 3.34
C GLY A 175 15.18 13.47 2.61
N LEU A 176 16.08 14.47 2.59
CA LEU A 176 17.40 14.32 1.95
C LEU A 176 18.27 13.26 2.64
N LYS A 177 18.22 13.18 3.98
CA LYS A 177 18.90 12.12 4.73
C LYS A 177 18.40 10.74 4.31
N LYS A 178 17.07 10.60 4.21
CA LYS A 178 16.48 9.33 3.78
C LYS A 178 16.91 8.94 2.37
N ILE A 179 17.03 9.91 1.45
CA ILE A 179 17.56 9.68 0.10
C ILE A 179 18.99 9.13 0.12
N GLN A 180 19.87 9.65 0.98
CA GLN A 180 21.24 9.13 1.10
C GLN A 180 21.30 7.70 1.67
N GLU A 181 20.31 7.31 2.48
CA GLU A 181 20.23 5.96 3.05
C GLU A 181 19.69 4.91 2.05
N ILE A 182 19.07 5.33 0.95
CA ILE A 182 18.52 4.41 -0.06
C ILE A 182 19.67 3.74 -0.81
N LYS A 183 19.79 2.41 -0.65
CA LYS A 183 20.69 1.59 -1.46
C LYS A 183 20.06 1.35 -2.83
N ALA A 184 20.65 1.94 -3.87
CA ALA A 184 20.28 1.70 -5.25
C ALA A 184 21.41 0.97 -5.98
N GLU A 185 21.06 0.11 -6.94
CA GLU A 185 22.05 -0.55 -7.79
C GLU A 185 22.71 0.49 -8.70
N PRO A 186 24.03 0.41 -8.92
CA PRO A 186 24.72 1.25 -9.89
C PRO A 186 24.03 1.14 -11.26
N GLU A 187 23.85 2.27 -11.96
CA GLU A 187 23.15 2.35 -13.26
C GLU A 187 21.63 2.09 -13.25
N SER A 188 21.02 1.92 -12.07
CA SER A 188 19.55 1.83 -11.97
C SER A 188 18.88 3.21 -12.15
N LEU A 189 17.65 3.21 -12.68
CA LEU A 189 16.80 4.42 -12.73
C LEU A 189 16.62 5.08 -11.36
N LEU A 190 16.64 4.29 -10.28
CA LEU A 190 16.55 4.81 -8.93
C LEU A 190 17.79 5.64 -8.57
N GLN A 191 18.98 5.17 -8.95
CA GLN A 191 20.23 5.90 -8.77
C GLN A 191 20.24 7.20 -9.58
N GLU A 192 19.74 7.19 -10.82
CA GLU A 192 19.60 8.41 -11.63
C GLU A 192 18.69 9.45 -10.96
N TYR A 193 17.58 9.01 -10.36
CA TYR A 193 16.71 9.92 -9.61
C TYR A 193 17.38 10.46 -8.35
N ILE A 194 18.12 9.62 -7.60
CA ILE A 194 18.90 10.05 -6.43
C ILE A 194 19.94 11.09 -6.85
N ASN A 195 20.69 10.85 -7.93
CA ASN A 195 21.68 11.78 -8.44
C ASN A 195 21.05 13.12 -8.85
N SER A 196 19.89 13.07 -9.52
CA SER A 196 19.13 14.27 -9.90
C SER A 196 18.67 15.08 -8.68
N ILE A 197 18.25 14.41 -7.60
CA ILE A 197 17.91 15.05 -6.33
C ILE A 197 19.16 15.66 -5.69
N ASN A 198 20.27 14.93 -5.64
CA ASN A 198 21.53 15.41 -5.05
C ASN A 198 22.04 16.68 -5.77
N ASN A 199 21.92 16.74 -7.09
CA ASN A 199 22.30 17.91 -7.90
C ASN A 199 21.45 19.16 -7.63
N CYS A 200 20.35 19.04 -6.87
CA CYS A 200 19.55 20.18 -6.43
C CYS A 200 20.13 20.91 -5.21
N TYR A 201 21.15 20.33 -4.57
CA TYR A 201 21.75 20.79 -3.31
C TYR A 201 23.27 20.96 -3.45
N PRO A 202 23.87 21.89 -2.68
CA PRO A 202 25.32 21.98 -2.55
C PRO A 202 25.94 20.68 -2.04
N GLU A 203 27.15 20.36 -2.51
CA GLU A 203 27.87 19.12 -2.18
C GLU A 203 28.04 18.96 -0.66
N GLU A 204 28.28 20.07 0.06
CA GLU A 204 28.46 20.08 1.51
C GLU A 204 27.20 19.62 2.24
N ILE A 205 26.02 20.02 1.74
CA ILE A 205 24.74 19.59 2.30
C ILE A 205 24.54 18.10 2.03
N VAL A 206 24.80 17.64 0.81
CA VAL A 206 24.66 16.21 0.46
C VAL A 206 25.58 15.36 1.34
N ARG A 207 26.85 15.76 1.47
CA ARG A 207 27.86 15.07 2.28
C ARG A 207 27.50 15.06 3.76
N TYR A 208 26.98 16.17 4.29
CA TYR A 208 26.53 16.25 5.67
C TYR A 208 25.51 15.14 6.02
N TYR A 209 24.63 14.80 5.08
CA TYR A 209 23.63 13.75 5.25
C TYR A 209 24.08 12.37 4.75
N SER A 210 25.24 12.24 4.12
CA SER A 210 25.76 10.95 3.65
C SER A 210 26.14 10.05 4.82
N PRO A 211 25.77 8.75 4.80
CA PRO A 211 26.17 7.79 5.82
C PRO A 211 27.70 7.74 6.00
N GLY A 212 28.16 7.78 7.26
CA GLY A 212 29.59 7.72 7.61
C GLY A 212 30.36 9.05 7.50
N TYR A 213 29.71 10.15 7.07
CA TYR A 213 30.39 11.45 7.02
C TYR A 213 30.74 11.99 8.41
N SER A 214 29.90 11.72 9.42
CA SER A 214 30.19 12.05 10.82
C SER A 214 31.53 11.48 11.29
N ASP A 215 31.87 10.25 10.88
CA ASP A 215 33.11 9.58 11.29
C ASP A 215 34.32 10.26 10.64
N THR A 216 34.18 10.69 9.38
CA THR A 216 35.23 11.47 8.71
C THR A 216 35.44 12.86 9.32
N LEU A 217 34.37 13.48 9.85
CA LEU A 217 34.49 14.74 10.60
C LEU A 217 35.20 14.52 11.93
N LEU A 218 34.85 13.47 12.68
CA LEU A 218 35.52 13.12 13.93
C LEU A 218 37.02 12.85 13.73
N GLN A 219 37.40 12.10 12.69
CA GLN A 219 38.81 11.89 12.33
C GLN A 219 39.55 13.20 12.00
N ARG A 220 38.86 14.19 11.41
CA ARG A 220 39.45 15.51 11.18
C ARG A 220 39.61 16.30 12.46
N VAL A 221 38.68 16.18 13.41
CA VAL A 221 38.80 16.80 14.73
C VAL A 221 39.99 16.21 15.49
N ASP A 222 40.15 14.89 15.47
CA ASP A 222 41.26 14.20 16.13
C ASP A 222 42.63 14.59 15.53
N SER A 223 42.68 14.91 14.24
CA SER A 223 43.90 15.36 13.55
C SER A 223 44.08 16.88 13.52
N TYR A 224 43.13 17.66 14.06
CA TYR A 224 43.20 19.12 14.04
C TYR A 224 44.12 19.68 15.13
N GLN A 225 45.17 20.39 14.71
CA GLN A 225 46.03 21.15 15.62
C GLN A 225 45.57 22.61 15.66
N PRO A 226 45.07 23.11 16.81
CA PRO A 226 44.65 24.51 16.93
C PRO A 226 45.86 25.44 16.79
N ILE A 227 45.70 26.49 15.99
CA ILE A 227 46.72 27.54 15.85
C ILE A 227 46.76 28.32 17.16
N THR A 228 47.78 28.06 17.98
CA THR A 228 48.07 28.86 19.17
C THR A 228 48.81 30.13 18.74
N ASN A 229 48.16 31.28 18.86
CA ASN A 229 48.83 32.59 18.88
C ASN A 229 49.31 32.91 20.29
#